data_AF-A0A7M7ND63-F1
#
_entry.id   AF-A0A7M7ND63-F1
#
_cell.length_a   1.000
_cell.length_b   1.000
_cell.length_c   1.000
_cell.angle_alpha   90.00
_cell.angle_beta   90.00
_cell.angle_gamma   90.00
#
_symmetry.space_group_name_H-M   'P 1'
#
loop_
_entity.id
_entity.type
_entity.pdbx_description
1 polymer ?
#
loop_
_entity_poly.entity_id
_entity_poly.type
_entity_poly.pdbx_seq_one_letter_code
_entity_poly.pdbx_strand_id
1 'polypeptide(L)'
;MQVETLTFYVQCPTPSSSHQLAEALCSMPNLTDLALFGVGLTEEFHSALKAKASFIQVQTLRLNVKCPTPASSHHLVEALCAMPNLTELILGSDVNEEVYCTLKAKTSSIQVRVYYSKCHGEVH
;
A
#
# COMPACT_ATOMS: atom_id res chain seq x y z
N MET A 1 -12.57 15.78 -15.14
CA MET A 1 -11.18 15.28 -15.11
C MET A 1 -11.20 13.98 -14.32
N GLN A 2 -10.85 12.84 -14.93
CA GLN A 2 -10.75 11.57 -14.21
C GLN A 2 -9.26 11.36 -13.87
N VAL A 3 -8.96 11.03 -12.61
CA VAL A 3 -7.60 10.72 -12.18
C VAL A 3 -7.47 9.21 -12.18
N GLU A 4 -6.74 8.68 -13.16
CA GLU A 4 -6.47 7.24 -13.31
C GLU A 4 -5.20 6.83 -12.57
N THR A 5 -4.24 7.75 -12.48
CA THR A 5 -2.96 7.54 -11.81
C THR A 5 -2.73 8.61 -10.75
N LEU A 6 -2.36 8.17 -9.54
CA LEU A 6 -1.99 9.05 -8.45
C LEU A 6 -0.65 8.61 -7.86
N THR A 7 0.32 9.51 -7.85
CA THR A 7 1.64 9.30 -7.27
C THR A 7 1.97 10.46 -6.33
N PHE A 8 2.24 10.16 -5.06
CA PHE A 8 2.58 11.20 -4.10
C PHE A 8 3.34 10.65 -2.90
N TYR A 9 3.99 11.58 -2.21
CA TYR A 9 4.67 11.32 -0.97
C TYR A 9 3.71 11.53 0.21
N VAL A 10 3.47 10.48 0.99
CA VAL A 10 2.55 10.47 2.11
C VAL A 10 3.28 10.86 3.38
N GLN A 11 2.76 11.88 4.06
CA GLN A 11 3.05 12.15 5.46
C GLN A 11 1.72 12.32 6.19
N CYS A 12 1.36 11.34 7.02
CA CYS A 12 0.16 11.38 7.84
C CYS A 12 0.58 11.42 9.33
N PRO A 13 0.98 12.59 9.86
CA PRO A 13 1.48 12.69 11.23
C PRO A 13 0.37 12.53 12.29
N THR A 14 -0.90 12.59 11.88
CA THR A 14 -2.05 12.45 12.78
C THR A 14 -3.01 11.38 12.29
N PRO A 15 -3.76 10.71 13.20
CA PRO A 15 -4.80 9.77 12.80
C PRO A 15 -5.83 10.41 11.84
N SER A 16 -6.20 11.68 12.06
CA SER A 16 -7.12 12.40 11.19
C SER A 16 -6.61 12.50 9.75
N SER A 17 -5.33 12.84 9.55
CA SER A 17 -4.74 12.89 8.21
C SER A 17 -4.69 11.52 7.52
N SER A 18 -4.48 10.45 8.28
CA SER A 18 -4.55 9.07 7.79
C SER A 18 -5.95 8.69 7.31
N HIS A 19 -6.98 9.00 8.11
CA HIS A 19 -8.36 8.71 7.76
C HIS A 19 -8.84 9.51 6.55
N GLN A 20 -8.51 10.79 6.49
CA GLN A 20 -8.85 11.66 5.34
C GLN A 20 -8.22 11.14 4.05
N LEU A 21 -6.96 10.68 4.11
CA LEU A 21 -6.31 10.13 2.93
C LEU A 21 -6.98 8.83 2.46
N ALA A 22 -7.27 7.91 3.39
CA ALA A 22 -7.98 6.68 3.05
C ALA A 22 -9.36 6.97 2.43
N GLU A 23 -10.09 7.95 2.96
CA GLU A 23 -11.38 8.38 2.42
C GLU A 23 -11.28 9.03 1.04
N ALA A 24 -10.23 9.83 0.81
CA ALA A 24 -9.95 10.41 -0.50
C ALA A 24 -9.71 9.32 -1.55
N LEU A 25 -8.93 8.28 -1.21
CA LEU A 25 -8.67 7.15 -2.11
C LEU A 25 -9.96 6.38 -2.46
N CYS A 26 -10.88 6.19 -1.51
CA CYS A 26 -12.19 5.59 -1.78
C CYS A 26 -13.07 6.42 -2.72
N SER A 27 -12.89 7.74 -2.70
CA SER A 27 -13.70 8.68 -3.48
C SER A 27 -13.19 8.86 -4.91
N MET A 28 -12.18 8.09 -5.32
CA MET A 28 -11.61 8.11 -6.67
C MET A 28 -11.96 6.81 -7.41
N PRO A 29 -13.19 6.69 -7.96
CA PRO A 29 -13.65 5.44 -8.57
C PRO A 29 -12.89 5.03 -9.84
N ASN A 30 -12.22 5.98 -10.49
CA ASN A 30 -11.45 5.75 -11.72
C ASN A 30 -9.95 5.54 -11.43
N LEU A 31 -9.52 5.56 -10.17
CA LEU A 31 -8.11 5.39 -9.81
C LEU A 31 -7.71 3.93 -9.94
N THR A 32 -6.92 3.62 -10.97
CA THR A 32 -6.40 2.27 -11.25
C THR A 32 -4.96 2.11 -10.78
N ASP A 33 -4.18 3.19 -10.78
CA ASP A 33 -2.76 3.17 -10.51
C ASP A 33 -2.41 4.08 -9.34
N LEU A 34 -1.91 3.49 -8.25
CA LEU A 34 -1.54 4.23 -7.04
C LEU A 34 -0.08 3.97 -6.69
N ALA A 35 0.69 5.03 -6.47
CA ALA A 35 2.04 4.95 -5.95
C ALA A 35 2.17 5.78 -4.67
N LEU A 36 2.41 5.10 -3.55
CA LEU A 36 2.57 5.69 -2.23
C LEU A 36 4.02 5.52 -1.78
N PHE A 37 4.68 6.66 -1.59
CA PHE A 37 6.02 6.75 -1.04
C PHE A 37 5.94 7.47 0.31
N GLY A 38 6.64 7.02 1.35
CA GLY A 38 6.60 7.76 2.61
C GLY A 38 7.56 7.21 3.66
N VAL A 39 8.24 8.10 4.36
CA VAL A 39 8.86 7.77 5.66
C VAL A 39 7.93 8.13 6.81
N GLY A 40 7.84 7.22 7.79
CA GLY A 40 7.16 7.47 9.05
C GLY A 40 5.64 7.38 8.98
N LEU A 41 5.09 6.49 8.14
CA LEU A 41 3.67 6.16 8.22
C LEU A 41 3.39 5.48 9.56
N THR A 42 2.35 5.97 10.23
CA THR A 42 1.98 5.48 11.55
C THR A 42 1.14 4.21 11.44
N GLU A 43 1.01 3.46 12.52
CA GLU A 43 0.12 2.30 12.55
C GLU A 43 -1.32 2.66 12.19
N GLU A 44 -1.76 3.87 12.57
CA GLU A 44 -3.08 4.41 12.26
C GLU A 44 -3.29 4.61 10.76
N PHE A 45 -2.25 4.92 9.98
CA PHE A 45 -2.34 4.94 8.53
C PHE A 45 -2.70 3.56 7.98
N HIS A 46 -1.98 2.52 8.38
CA HIS A 46 -2.24 1.17 7.92
C HIS A 46 -3.60 0.65 8.37
N SER A 47 -4.02 0.98 9.60
CA SER A 47 -5.35 0.66 10.11
C SER A 47 -6.47 1.38 9.34
N ALA A 48 -6.30 2.68 9.04
CA ALA A 48 -7.26 3.43 8.23
C ALA A 48 -7.35 2.88 6.80
N LEU A 49 -6.21 2.52 6.19
CA LEU A 49 -6.17 1.89 4.88
C LEU A 49 -6.89 0.54 4.90
N LYS A 50 -6.64 -0.30 5.92
CA LYS A 50 -7.34 -1.59 6.11
C LYS A 50 -8.86 -1.41 6.19
N ALA A 51 -9.33 -0.45 6.98
CA ALA A 51 -10.76 -0.19 7.16
C ALA A 51 -11.47 0.24 5.86
N LYS A 52 -10.72 0.77 4.90
CA LYS A 52 -11.21 1.33 3.64
C LYS A 52 -10.83 0.53 2.39
N ALA A 53 -10.00 -0.50 2.55
CA ALA A 53 -9.41 -1.26 1.45
C ALA A 53 -10.44 -1.83 0.46
N SER A 54 -11.58 -2.32 0.95
CA SER A 54 -12.63 -2.91 0.12
C SER A 54 -13.33 -1.92 -0.82
N PHE A 55 -13.16 -0.61 -0.59
CA PHE A 55 -13.73 0.44 -1.43
C PHE A 55 -12.73 0.97 -2.47
N ILE A 56 -11.44 0.67 -2.31
CA ILE A 56 -10.38 1.14 -3.20
C ILE A 56 -10.41 0.34 -4.51
N GLN A 57 -10.47 1.03 -5.64
CA GLN A 57 -10.60 0.41 -6.98
C GLN A 57 -9.26 0.16 -7.69
N VAL A 58 -8.14 0.43 -7.01
CA VAL A 58 -6.77 0.31 -7.54
C VAL A 58 -6.47 -1.11 -8.00
N GLN A 59 -5.86 -1.21 -9.18
CA GLN A 59 -5.38 -2.45 -9.78
C GLN A 59 -3.87 -2.62 -9.61
N THR A 60 -3.13 -1.51 -9.74
CA THR A 60 -1.68 -1.47 -9.59
C THR A 60 -1.29 -0.59 -8.41
N LEU A 61 -0.67 -1.20 -7.39
CA LEU A 61 -0.20 -0.49 -6.21
C LEU A 61 1.32 -0.58 -6.07
N ARG A 62 1.97 0.58 -6.05
CA ARG A 62 3.40 0.73 -5.72
C ARG A 62 3.50 1.25 -4.28
N LEU A 63 4.19 0.50 -3.42
CA LEU A 63 4.37 0.84 -2.01
C LEU A 63 5.85 0.89 -1.66
N ASN A 64 6.33 2.07 -1.25
CA ASN A 64 7.63 2.20 -0.59
C ASN A 64 7.42 2.92 0.75
N VAL A 65 7.00 2.14 1.74
CA VAL A 65 6.61 2.63 3.06
C VAL A 65 7.23 1.74 4.14
N LYS A 66 7.64 2.36 5.25
CA LYS A 66 8.18 1.63 6.40
C LYS A 66 7.05 1.11 7.29
N CYS A 67 7.17 -0.13 7.74
CA CYS A 67 6.32 -0.72 8.78
C CYS A 67 7.16 -0.93 10.04
N PRO A 68 7.21 0.04 10.97
CA PRO A 68 8.11 -0.01 12.12
C PRO A 68 7.69 -1.04 13.17
N THR A 69 6.43 -1.50 13.16
CA THR A 69 5.89 -2.48 14.12
C THR A 69 5.28 -3.69 13.41
N PRO A 70 5.28 -4.88 14.04
CA PRO A 70 4.57 -6.05 13.49
C PRO A 70 3.08 -5.78 13.24
N ALA A 71 2.43 -4.98 14.10
CA ALA A 71 1.04 -4.56 13.93
C ALA A 71 0.85 -3.74 12.64
N SER A 72 1.74 -2.79 12.34
CA SER A 72 1.70 -2.01 11.10
C SER A 72 1.85 -2.90 9.85
N SER A 73 2.76 -3.88 9.91
CA SER A 73 2.92 -4.89 8.86
C SER A 73 1.65 -5.70 8.65
N HIS A 74 1.05 -6.20 9.73
CA HIS A 74 -0.17 -7.01 9.67
C HIS A 74 -1.35 -6.23 9.09
N HIS A 75 -1.58 -4.99 9.56
CA HIS A 75 -2.63 -4.13 9.03
C HIS A 75 -2.43 -3.82 7.54
N LEU A 76 -1.20 -3.58 7.10
CA LEU A 76 -0.90 -3.36 5.69
C LEU A 76 -1.24 -4.61 4.86
N VAL A 77 -0.79 -5.79 5.30
CA VAL A 77 -1.06 -7.05 4.60
C VAL A 77 -2.57 -7.31 4.49
N GLU A 78 -3.32 -7.12 5.58
CA GLU A 78 -4.78 -7.28 5.57
C GLU A 78 -5.46 -6.28 4.64
N ALA A 79 -5.00 -5.02 4.62
CA ALA A 79 -5.51 -4.03 3.69
C ALA A 79 -5.31 -4.48 2.25
N LEU A 80 -4.11 -4.92 1.89
CA LEU A 80 -3.78 -5.39 0.55
C LEU A 80 -4.62 -6.59 0.12
N CYS A 81 -4.85 -7.55 1.03
CA CYS A 81 -5.72 -8.70 0.76
C CYS A 81 -7.20 -8.34 0.62
N ALA A 82 -7.64 -7.21 1.17
CA ALA A 82 -9.02 -6.75 1.12
C ALA A 82 -9.34 -5.85 -0.09
N MET A 83 -8.33 -5.49 -0.90
CA MET A 83 -8.55 -4.72 -2.13
C MET A 83 -9.08 -5.64 -3.24
N PRO A 84 -10.32 -5.45 -3.73
CA PRO A 84 -10.99 -6.43 -4.60
C PRO A 84 -10.40 -6.49 -6.01
N ASN A 85 -9.82 -5.39 -6.49
CA ASN A 85 -9.33 -5.26 -7.87
C ASN A 85 -7.80 -5.28 -7.95
N LEU A 86 -7.09 -5.44 -6.83
CA LEU A 86 -5.63 -5.41 -6.83
C LEU A 86 -5.11 -6.64 -7.58
N THR A 87 -4.34 -6.40 -8.64
CA THR A 87 -3.74 -7.46 -9.48
C THR A 87 -2.23 -7.35 -9.50
N GLU A 88 -1.68 -6.14 -9.32
CA GLU A 88 -0.25 -5.89 -9.31
C GLU A 88 0.16 -5.11 -8.05
N LEU A 89 1.12 -5.69 -7.33
CA LEU A 89 1.74 -5.09 -6.15
C LEU A 89 3.24 -4.99 -6.36
N ILE A 90 3.78 -3.77 -6.28
CA ILE A 90 5.21 -3.49 -6.39
C ILE A 90 5.69 -2.94 -5.06
N LEU A 91 6.55 -3.69 -4.39
CA LEU A 91 7.15 -3.32 -3.11
C LEU A 91 8.50 -2.64 -3.33
N GLY A 92 8.71 -1.51 -2.66
CA GLY A 92 9.97 -0.78 -2.59
C GLY A 92 10.92 -1.34 -1.54
N SER A 93 12.15 -0.82 -1.53
CA SER A 93 13.22 -1.26 -0.63
C SER A 93 12.95 -0.97 0.85
N ASP A 94 12.10 0.01 1.17
CA ASP A 94 11.76 0.34 2.57
C ASP A 94 10.74 -0.63 3.18
N VAL A 95 10.14 -1.52 2.37
CA VAL A 95 9.21 -2.53 2.86
C VAL A 95 9.99 -3.69 3.48
N ASN A 96 9.64 -4.03 4.72
CA ASN A 96 10.29 -5.10 5.48
C ASN A 96 10.06 -6.48 4.82
N GLU A 97 11.06 -7.37 4.89
CA GLU A 97 11.00 -8.73 4.33
C GLU A 97 9.84 -9.55 4.92
N GLU A 98 9.50 -9.33 6.20
CA GLU A 98 8.36 -9.96 6.86
C GLU A 98 7.02 -9.67 6.15
N VAL A 99 6.81 -8.43 5.71
CA VAL A 99 5.60 -8.03 4.97
C VAL A 99 5.52 -8.80 3.65
N TYR A 100 6.64 -8.90 2.94
CA TYR A 100 6.71 -9.67 1.70
C TYR A 100 6.43 -11.16 1.93
N CYS A 101 7.06 -11.78 2.91
CA CYS A 101 6.85 -13.20 3.24
C CYS A 101 5.39 -13.48 3.61
N THR A 102 4.79 -12.60 4.41
CA THR A 102 3.38 -12.72 4.84
C THR A 102 2.42 -12.53 3.65
N LEU A 103 2.70 -11.54 2.78
CA LEU A 103 1.95 -11.37 1.54
C LEU A 103 2.05 -12.61 0.68
N LYS A 104 3.26 -13.08 0.38
CA LYS A 104 3.48 -14.25 -0.48
C LYS A 104 2.75 -15.50 0.03
N ALA A 105 2.69 -15.69 1.34
CA ALA A 105 1.95 -16.78 1.97
C ALA A 105 0.42 -16.63 1.77
N LYS A 106 -0.11 -15.40 1.86
CA LYS A 106 -1.55 -15.10 1.68
C LYS A 106 -1.98 -14.96 0.21
N THR A 107 -1.10 -14.48 -0.67
CA THR A 107 -1.38 -14.32 -2.11
C THR A 107 -1.37 -15.66 -2.83
N SER A 108 -0.95 -16.76 -2.20
CA SER A 108 -1.24 -18.09 -2.75
C SER A 108 -2.76 -18.34 -2.89
N SER A 109 -3.60 -17.52 -2.24
CA SER A 109 -5.07 -17.52 -2.36
C SER A 109 -5.65 -16.39 -3.24
N ILE A 110 -4.84 -15.42 -3.71
CA ILE A 110 -5.30 -14.21 -4.40
C ILE A 110 -4.48 -14.02 -5.69
N GLN A 111 -5.10 -13.68 -6.82
CA GLN A 111 -4.41 -13.48 -8.12
C GLN A 111 -3.57 -12.18 -8.19
N VAL A 112 -2.88 -11.80 -7.10
CA VAL A 112 -2.01 -10.62 -7.04
C VAL A 112 -0.58 -11.03 -7.39
N ARG A 113 0.01 -10.35 -8.37
CA ARG A 113 1.44 -10.47 -8.70
C ARG A 113 2.24 -9.54 -7.82
N VAL A 114 3.12 -10.11 -7.00
CA VAL A 114 3.99 -9.34 -6.10
C VAL A 114 5.39 -9.23 -6.70
N TYR A 115 5.85 -8.00 -6.90
CA TYR A 115 7.18 -7.68 -7.39
C TYR A 115 7.98 -6.94 -6.31
N TYR A 116 9.29 -7.20 -6.25
CA TYR A 116 10.21 -6.42 -5.46
C TYR A 116 10.99 -5.50 -6.40
N SER A 117 10.87 -4.19 -6.22
CA SER A 117 11.72 -3.24 -6.93
C SER A 117 13.08 -3.21 -6.23
N LYS A 118 14.06 -3.93 -6.78
CA LYS A 118 15.47 -3.72 -6.42
C LYS A 118 15.79 -2.27 -6.76
N CYS A 119 16.02 -1.42 -5.76
CA CYS A 119 16.72 -0.17 -6.00
C CYS A 119 18.03 -0.52 -6.72
N HIS A 120 18.19 -0.04 -7.95
CA HIS A 120 19.44 -0.17 -8.68
C HIS A 120 20.48 0.64 -7.90
N GLY A 121 21.35 -0.07 -7.21
CA GLY A 121 22.40 0.47 -6.34
C GLY A 121 23.57 -0.50 -6.23
N GLU A 122 23.88 -1.22 -7.31
CA GLU A 122 25.27 -1.60 -7.59
C GLU A 122 25.85 -0.53 -8.50
N VAL A 123 26.68 0.34 -7.94
CA VAL A 123 27.77 0.97 -8.67
C VAL A 123 29.00 0.81 -7.77
N HIS A 124 30.05 0.26 -8.38
CA HIS A 124 31.34 -0.16 -7.80
C HIS A 124 31.90 0.72 -6.68
#